data_AF-A0AAW7AU72-F1
#
_entry.id   AF-A0AAW7AU72-F1
#
_cell.length_a   1.000
_cell.length_b   1.000
_cell.length_c   1.000
_cell.angle_alpha   90.00
_cell.angle_beta   90.00
_cell.angle_gamma   90.00
#
_symmetry.space_group_name_H-M   'P 1'
#
loop_
_entity.id
_entity.type
_entity.pdbx_description
1 polymer ?
#
loop_
_entity_poly.entity_id
_entity_poly.type
_entity_poly.pdbx_seq_one_letter_code
_entity_poly.pdbx_strand_id
1 'polypeptide(L)'
;MTRPASRRRYGIHARAIMADPRWSVLPLAARGMWLHLADIADVVTELRAPARGQALTVPDLARLLAADPAEVIGAVSHLVNRDIIEPVADGYRLKAY
;
A
#
# COMPACT_ATOMS: atom_id res chain seq x y z
N MET A 1 -29.66 11.68 -19.50
CA MET A 1 -29.46 10.62 -18.49
C MET A 1 -28.01 10.67 -18.03
N THR A 2 -27.75 11.23 -16.85
CA THR A 2 -26.41 11.34 -16.28
C THR A 2 -26.06 10.00 -15.65
N ARG A 3 -25.04 9.31 -16.17
CA ARG A 3 -24.55 8.04 -15.61
C ARG A 3 -24.12 8.32 -14.17
N PRO A 4 -24.61 7.59 -13.14
CA PRO A 4 -24.08 7.78 -11.79
C PRO A 4 -22.57 7.52 -11.85
N ALA A 5 -21.78 8.48 -11.37
CA ALA A 5 -20.34 8.29 -11.20
C ALA A 5 -20.15 6.95 -10.49
N SER A 6 -19.43 6.01 -11.11
CA SER A 6 -19.21 4.70 -10.51
C SER A 6 -18.58 4.92 -9.14
N ARG A 7 -19.32 4.64 -8.07
CA ARG A 7 -18.77 4.65 -6.71
C ARG A 7 -17.55 3.74 -6.74
N ARG A 8 -16.35 4.33 -6.64
CA ARG A 8 -15.11 3.57 -6.46
C ARG A 8 -15.35 2.65 -5.25
N ARG A 9 -15.31 1.34 -5.48
CA ARG A 9 -15.56 0.37 -4.42
C ARG A 9 -14.26 0.26 -3.62
N TYR A 10 -14.32 0.56 -2.34
CA TYR A 10 -13.21 0.25 -1.45
C TYR A 10 -13.01 -1.26 -1.38
N GLY A 11 -11.77 -1.70 -1.24
CA GLY A 11 -11.41 -3.12 -1.14
C GLY A 11 -11.62 -3.93 -2.42
N ILE A 12 -11.63 -3.30 -3.61
CA ILE A 12 -11.64 -4.02 -4.91
C ILE A 12 -10.54 -5.09 -4.94
N HIS A 13 -9.40 -4.77 -4.35
CA HIS A 13 -8.22 -5.64 -4.35
C HIS A 13 -8.15 -6.59 -3.15
N ALA A 14 -8.97 -6.41 -2.11
CA ALA A 14 -8.82 -7.17 -0.86
C ALA A 14 -8.89 -8.69 -1.09
N ARG A 15 -9.79 -9.16 -1.97
CA ARG A 15 -9.89 -10.59 -2.29
C ARG A 15 -8.65 -11.11 -3.04
N ALA A 16 -8.12 -10.33 -3.98
CA ALA A 16 -6.92 -10.71 -4.72
C ALA A 16 -5.71 -10.78 -3.78
N ILE A 17 -5.53 -9.76 -2.94
CA ILE A 17 -4.49 -9.70 -1.90
C ILE A 17 -4.57 -10.90 -0.96
N MET A 18 -5.74 -11.20 -0.41
CA MET A 18 -5.90 -12.31 0.54
C MET A 18 -5.72 -13.68 -0.10
N ALA A 19 -5.86 -13.79 -1.43
CA ALA A 19 -5.59 -15.02 -2.18
C ALA A 19 -4.12 -15.15 -2.62
N ASP A 20 -3.32 -14.08 -2.53
CA ASP A 20 -1.90 -14.12 -2.86
C ASP A 20 -1.13 -15.01 -1.86
N PRO A 21 -0.27 -15.94 -2.31
CA PRO A 21 0.49 -16.82 -1.41
C PRO A 21 1.28 -16.07 -0.32
N ARG A 22 1.77 -14.87 -0.62
CA ARG A 22 2.53 -14.02 0.29
C ARG A 22 1.70 -13.56 1.49
N TRP A 23 0.38 -13.47 1.35
CA TRP A 23 -0.53 -13.07 2.43
C TRP A 23 -0.34 -13.90 3.70
N SER A 24 -0.28 -15.22 3.53
CA SER A 24 -0.25 -16.18 4.63
C SER A 24 0.98 -16.05 5.53
N VAL A 25 2.10 -15.54 5.01
CA VAL A 25 3.38 -15.43 5.75
C VAL A 25 3.65 -14.03 6.30
N LEU A 26 2.78 -13.06 6.03
CA LEU A 26 2.90 -11.70 6.57
C LEU A 26 2.36 -11.62 8.01
N PRO A 27 3.02 -10.86 8.89
CA PRO A 27 2.44 -10.50 10.18
C PRO A 27 1.23 -9.59 10.01
N LEU A 28 0.40 -9.49 11.06
CA LEU A 28 -0.86 -8.74 11.02
C LEU A 28 -0.69 -7.28 10.56
N ALA A 29 0.34 -6.57 11.08
CA ALA A 29 0.62 -5.19 10.70
C ALA A 29 0.90 -5.03 9.20
N ALA A 30 1.72 -5.93 8.63
CA ALA A 30 2.04 -5.91 7.19
C ALA A 30 0.83 -6.26 6.32
N ARG A 31 -0.02 -7.19 6.76
CA ARG A 31 -1.29 -7.50 6.09
C ARG A 31 -2.23 -6.29 6.05
N GLY A 32 -2.41 -5.64 7.20
CA GLY A 32 -3.22 -4.43 7.31
C GLY A 32 -2.68 -3.32 6.41
N MET A 33 -1.37 -3.09 6.46
CA MET A 33 -0.71 -2.10 5.61
C MET A 33 -0.89 -2.41 4.12
N TRP A 34 -0.73 -3.66 3.66
CA TRP A 34 -0.95 -4.00 2.25
C TRP A 34 -2.39 -3.70 1.79
N LEU A 35 -3.38 -4.11 2.58
CA LEU A 35 -4.79 -3.81 2.28
C LEU A 35 -5.03 -2.30 2.18
N HIS A 36 -4.53 -1.52 3.14
CA HIS A 36 -4.68 -0.07 3.12
C HIS A 36 -3.98 0.59 1.93
N LEU A 37 -2.73 0.22 1.65
CA LEU A 37 -1.98 0.76 0.52
C LEU A 37 -2.68 0.47 -0.81
N ALA A 38 -3.19 -0.75 -1.00
CA ALA A 38 -3.90 -1.11 -2.21
C ALA A 38 -5.24 -0.37 -2.35
N ASP A 39 -5.92 -0.10 -1.25
CA ASP A 39 -7.17 0.65 -1.23
C ASP A 39 -6.98 2.12 -1.61
N ILE A 40 -5.87 2.75 -1.17
CA ILE A 40 -5.59 4.16 -1.45
C ILE A 40 -4.77 4.38 -2.73
N ALA A 41 -4.09 3.37 -3.27
CA ALA A 41 -3.21 3.51 -4.43
C ALA A 41 -3.93 3.92 -5.73
N ASP A 42 -5.26 3.76 -5.79
CA ASP A 42 -6.09 4.25 -6.91
C ASP A 42 -6.33 5.77 -6.84
N VAL A 43 -6.11 6.38 -5.68
CA VAL A 43 -6.29 7.82 -5.42
C VAL A 43 -4.92 8.50 -5.28
N VAL A 44 -3.99 7.86 -4.59
CA VAL A 44 -2.62 8.33 -4.35
C VAL A 44 -1.70 7.70 -5.41
N THR A 45 -1.64 8.34 -6.58
CA THR A 45 -0.91 7.82 -7.75
C THR A 45 0.58 7.62 -7.52
N GLU A 46 1.15 8.36 -6.59
CA GLU A 46 2.55 8.32 -6.16
C GLU A 46 2.91 6.94 -5.57
N LEU A 47 1.94 6.23 -4.99
CA LEU A 47 2.15 4.84 -4.56
C LEU A 47 2.37 3.88 -5.74
N ARG A 48 1.83 4.18 -6.93
CA ARG A 48 1.96 3.31 -8.12
C ARG A 48 3.13 3.70 -8.99
N ALA A 49 3.31 5.00 -9.20
CA ALA A 49 4.30 5.56 -10.11
C ALA A 49 4.82 6.88 -9.55
N PRO A 50 5.70 6.83 -8.53
CA PRO A 50 6.24 8.03 -7.93
C PRO A 50 7.08 8.81 -8.96
N ALA A 51 6.80 10.11 -9.09
CA ALA A 51 7.72 11.02 -9.77
C ALA A 51 9.01 11.20 -8.92
N ARG A 52 10.07 11.73 -9.53
CA ARG A 52 11.33 11.98 -8.82
C ARG A 52 11.08 12.90 -7.60
N GLY A 53 11.40 12.41 -6.40
CA GLY A 53 11.23 13.14 -5.14
C GLY A 53 9.78 13.20 -4.63
N GLN A 54 8.89 12.33 -5.13
CA GLN A 54 7.51 12.21 -4.68
C GLN A 54 7.18 10.80 -4.17
N ALA A 55 8.18 9.97 -3.92
CA ALA A 55 7.95 8.66 -3.32
C ALA A 55 7.51 8.85 -1.87
N LEU A 56 6.52 8.07 -1.42
CA LEU A 56 6.03 8.19 -0.05
C LEU A 56 7.04 7.61 0.92
N THR A 57 7.49 8.44 1.86
CA THR A 57 8.47 8.07 2.89
C THR A 57 7.78 7.36 4.07
N VAL A 58 8.55 6.75 4.98
CA VAL A 58 7.99 6.15 6.21
C VAL A 58 7.12 7.16 7.01
N PRO A 59 7.57 8.41 7.27
CA PRO A 59 6.71 9.43 7.88
C PRO A 59 5.40 9.69 7.14
N ASP A 60 5.40 9.68 5.81
CA ASP A 60 4.18 9.87 5.01
C ASP A 60 3.22 8.69 5.18
N LEU A 61 3.75 7.47 5.11
CA LEU A 61 2.97 6.25 5.32
C LEU A 61 2.39 6.19 6.74
N ALA A 62 3.17 6.56 7.76
CA ALA A 62 2.69 6.63 9.14
C ALA A 62 1.53 7.63 9.30
N ARG A 63 1.64 8.81 8.68
CA ARG A 63 0.55 9.81 8.68
C ARG A 63 -0.69 9.31 7.94
N LEU A 64 -0.52 8.71 6.76
CA LEU A 64 -1.63 8.18 5.95
C LEU A 64 -2.37 7.04 6.65
N LEU A 65 -1.63 6.17 7.35
CA LEU A 65 -2.17 5.01 8.04
C LEU A 65 -2.62 5.32 9.47
N ALA A 66 -2.39 6.56 9.96
CA ALA A 66 -2.58 6.94 11.35
C ALA A 66 -1.96 5.93 12.34
N ALA A 67 -0.72 5.52 12.05
CA ALA A 67 0.00 4.45 12.76
C ALA A 67 1.32 4.96 13.35
N ASP A 68 1.85 4.22 14.33
CA ASP A 68 3.17 4.49 14.90
C ASP A 68 4.27 4.25 13.84
N PRO A 69 5.22 5.19 13.63
CA PRO A 69 6.32 5.00 12.69
C PRO A 69 7.12 3.70 12.90
N ALA A 70 7.29 3.23 14.14
CA ALA A 70 8.01 1.99 14.43
C ALA A 70 7.28 0.75 13.88
N GLU A 71 5.94 0.72 13.98
CA GLU A 71 5.12 -0.35 13.40
C GLU A 71 5.17 -0.31 11.87
N VAL A 72 5.16 0.89 11.29
CA VAL A 72 5.29 1.08 9.84
C VAL A 72 6.65 0.59 9.34
N ILE A 73 7.75 0.89 10.03
CA ILE A 73 9.09 0.40 9.66
C ILE A 73 9.13 -1.14 9.63
N GLY A 74 8.56 -1.77 10.66
CA GLY A 74 8.46 -3.22 10.72
C GLY A 74 7.64 -3.78 9.56
N ALA A 75 6.45 -3.24 9.33
CA ALA A 75 5.56 -3.65 8.24
C ALA A 75 6.20 -3.47 6.85
N VAL A 76 6.81 -2.31 6.58
CA VAL A 76 7.54 -2.01 5.34
C VAL A 76 8.62 -3.06 5.07
N SER A 77 9.40 -3.42 6.09
CA SER A 77 10.47 -4.43 5.95
C SER A 77 9.90 -5.78 5.48
N HIS A 78 8.76 -6.21 6.03
CA HIS A 78 8.09 -7.43 5.58
C HIS A 78 7.54 -7.33 4.15
N LEU A 79 6.98 -6.19 3.77
CA LEU A 79 6.42 -5.97 2.44
C LEU A 79 7.51 -5.88 1.35
N VAL A 80 8.64 -5.24 1.65
CA VAL A 80 9.82 -5.18 0.77
C VAL A 80 10.41 -6.57 0.56
N ASN A 81 10.65 -7.32 1.64
CA ASN A 81 11.24 -8.65 1.57
C ASN A 81 10.40 -9.65 0.76
N ARG A 82 9.11 -9.36 0.55
CA ARG A 82 8.14 -10.21 -0.16
C ARG A 82 7.74 -9.62 -1.52
N ASP A 83 8.47 -8.60 -1.97
CA ASP A 83 8.27 -7.96 -3.28
C ASP A 83 6.85 -7.40 -3.50
N ILE A 84 6.22 -6.92 -2.41
CA ILE A 84 4.89 -6.30 -2.46
C ILE A 84 5.02 -4.79 -2.68
N ILE A 85 5.98 -4.19 -1.98
CA ILE A 85 6.43 -2.82 -2.23
C ILE A 85 7.93 -2.86 -2.55
N GLU A 86 8.44 -1.82 -3.19
CA GLU A 86 9.87 -1.64 -3.38
C GLU A 86 10.31 -0.24 -2.95
N PRO A 87 11.56 -0.08 -2.48
CA PRO A 87 12.17 1.22 -2.29
C PRO A 87 12.36 1.92 -3.64
N VAL A 88 12.00 3.21 -3.73
CA VAL A 88 12.24 4.04 -4.90
C VAL A 88 12.69 5.43 -4.44
N ALA A 89 13.88 5.84 -4.87
CA ALA A 89 14.51 7.10 -4.45
C ALA A 89 14.54 7.25 -2.91
N ASP A 90 13.66 8.07 -2.36
CA ASP A 90 13.53 8.45 -0.95
C ASP A 90 12.35 7.78 -0.23
N GLY A 91 11.56 6.98 -0.92
CA GLY A 91 10.33 6.37 -0.37
C GLY A 91 10.03 4.99 -0.95
N TYR A 92 8.75 4.69 -1.13
CA TYR A 92 8.27 3.37 -1.53
C TYR A 92 7.22 3.42 -2.64
N ARG A 93 7.21 2.35 -3.46
CA ARG A 93 6.22 2.08 -4.51
C ARG A 93 5.54 0.74 -4.28
N LEU A 94 4.21 0.70 -4.42
CA LEU A 94 3.39 -0.51 -4.38
C LEU A 94 3.43 -1.25 -5.73
N LYS A 95 3.96 -2.47 -5.72
CA LYS A 95 4.11 -3.33 -6.92
C LYS A 95 2.93 -4.26 -7.16
N ALA A 96 2.32 -4.76 -6.08
CA ALA A 96 1.35 -5.84 -6.16
C ALA A 96 0.04 -5.54 -5.40
N TYR A 97 -1.06 -6.08 -5.92
CA TYR A 97 -2.39 -6.12 -5.30
C TYR A 97 -3.13 -7.39 -5.77
#